data_AF-A0A7C4YBH6-F1
#
_entry.id   AF-A0A7C4YBH6-F1
#
_cell.length_a   1.000
_cell.length_b   1.000
_cell.length_c   1.000
_cell.angle_alpha   90.00
_cell.angle_beta   90.00
_cell.angle_gamma   90.00
#
_symmetry.space_group_name_H-M   'P 1'
#
loop_
_entity.id
_entity.type
_entity.pdbx_description
1 polymer ?
#
loop_
_entity_poly.entity_id
_entity_poly.type
_entity_poly.pdbx_seq_one_letter_code
_entity_poly.pdbx_strand_id
1 'polypeptide(L)'
;KLPIEGMNAVAINDGIIYAYDMKEDLLKAFNIDGKKVEECSASFGTTNDLEYVNGKVVILCQDIDDYQKKNLMIWDLDQNKVKKTDIENIVQIAKYDQNSIFIQYEKNGLPQLIIFDVEKNRIAEEIGELPIPEGCVVYDKNDNSLLFTDISAIKRYRLGDKGRANSLETFYPLNIANSLQYWKIGILNNICFFIDTNKSSGYILDKELLSKQTNNVLKVFSSQPGLEDNIRMLKARDVFTAKHPGILIKYESKDGPSTQYEDEMRKKLMSGDDSFDVFYVNGHSPFYAYMIKNKAMQDLSEYKSITGKFDGMFDGIRGLCSYKGRLVSVPLSILAGGLSELNTDLLKKLNVEIPEKGFTREEYYEFAKKVRRDLNGDGTPDTYVSDSIFKRTGASDAYIIQNIDAIESKVKYKKDEFIKLLKYDKKFYDEDLMKGNESMEFYGQNMKSENVVLWNSSVMPGMFMGNTNYAPVSRNEGDGPPTGVFAQFLCINKKSKNKKIAAEFLGDFLSKEVQTIYDDQTTQYYNDLSLYSSDSNIQEHDGHSHNSSASATLSSEKNLQLANDMLKNIKCYTSFPDLQKYIMDTIDKYVEGNATEEETFKAIDEKVRMVIEE
;
A
#
# COMPACT_ATOMS: atom_id res chain seq x y z
N LYS A 1 -32.25 31.70 -15.08
CA LYS A 1 -31.00 31.81 -14.31
C LYS A 1 -31.39 31.65 -12.85
N LEU A 2 -31.02 30.55 -12.20
CA LEU A 2 -31.37 30.32 -10.78
C LEU A 2 -30.55 31.31 -9.90
N PRO A 3 -31.13 31.88 -8.83
CA PRO A 3 -30.44 32.82 -7.95
C PRO A 3 -29.55 32.10 -6.93
N ILE A 4 -28.62 31.26 -7.40
CA ILE A 4 -27.77 30.38 -6.58
C ILE A 4 -26.34 30.90 -6.42
N GLU A 5 -26.13 32.21 -6.60
CA GLU A 5 -24.81 32.83 -6.60
C GLU A 5 -24.25 32.98 -5.17
N GLY A 6 -23.28 32.16 -4.81
CA GLY A 6 -22.72 32.07 -3.44
C GLY A 6 -23.20 30.85 -2.64
N MET A 7 -23.88 29.91 -3.29
CA MET A 7 -24.32 28.64 -2.70
C MET A 7 -23.36 27.52 -3.14
N ASN A 8 -22.70 26.85 -2.20
CA ASN A 8 -21.63 25.88 -2.51
C ASN A 8 -22.14 24.44 -2.67
N ALA A 9 -23.34 24.13 -2.17
CA ALA A 9 -23.93 22.81 -2.26
C ALA A 9 -25.45 22.90 -2.45
N VAL A 10 -26.02 21.89 -3.11
CA VAL A 10 -27.46 21.80 -3.38
C VAL A 10 -27.98 20.37 -3.23
N ALA A 11 -29.21 20.24 -2.73
CA ALA A 11 -30.03 19.02 -2.79
C ALA A 11 -31.23 19.26 -3.70
N ILE A 12 -31.73 18.20 -4.35
CA ILE A 12 -32.89 18.30 -5.25
C ILE A 12 -33.87 17.18 -4.91
N ASN A 13 -35.15 17.53 -4.73
CA ASN A 13 -36.24 16.57 -4.61
C ASN A 13 -37.52 17.12 -5.27
N ASP A 14 -38.20 16.30 -6.08
CA ASP A 14 -39.50 16.62 -6.70
C ASP A 14 -39.59 18.01 -7.36
N GLY A 15 -38.51 18.42 -8.05
CA GLY A 15 -38.44 19.73 -8.72
C GLY A 15 -38.22 20.92 -7.79
N ILE A 16 -37.89 20.67 -6.51
CA ILE A 16 -37.45 21.66 -5.55
C ILE A 16 -35.93 21.55 -5.37
N ILE A 17 -35.27 22.69 -5.37
CA ILE A 17 -33.83 22.87 -5.18
C ILE A 17 -33.63 23.48 -3.80
N TYR A 18 -32.92 22.78 -2.92
CA TYR A 18 -32.55 23.22 -1.60
C TYR A 18 -31.09 23.65 -1.60
N ALA A 19 -30.80 24.79 -1.00
CA ALA A 19 -29.45 25.35 -0.97
C ALA A 19 -29.24 26.23 0.27
N TYR A 20 -27.99 26.40 0.67
CA TYR A 20 -27.60 27.32 1.74
C TYR A 20 -26.99 28.60 1.16
N ASP A 21 -27.57 29.73 1.53
CA ASP A 21 -27.05 31.06 1.20
C ASP A 21 -26.16 31.58 2.33
N MET A 22 -24.84 31.43 2.15
CA MET A 22 -23.85 31.86 3.14
C MET A 22 -23.81 33.38 3.35
N LYS A 23 -24.36 34.19 2.44
CA LYS A 23 -24.35 35.66 2.59
C LYS A 23 -25.48 36.13 3.50
N GLU A 24 -26.57 35.39 3.55
CA GLU A 24 -27.78 35.74 4.30
C GLU A 24 -27.99 34.83 5.51
N ASP A 25 -27.18 33.79 5.70
CA ASP A 25 -27.36 32.75 6.72
C ASP A 25 -28.75 32.09 6.64
N LEU A 26 -29.19 31.80 5.41
CA LEU A 26 -30.50 31.23 5.11
C LEU A 26 -30.39 29.93 4.33
N LEU A 27 -31.08 28.90 4.80
CA LEU A 27 -31.46 27.77 3.98
C LEU A 27 -32.66 28.18 3.13
N LYS A 28 -32.60 27.93 1.82
CA LYS A 28 -33.62 28.33 0.85
C LYS A 28 -34.05 27.14 0.01
N ALA A 29 -35.35 27.04 -0.24
CA ALA A 29 -35.93 26.13 -1.21
C ALA A 29 -36.46 26.92 -2.41
N PHE A 30 -36.15 26.48 -3.62
CA PHE A 30 -36.60 27.08 -4.88
C PHE A 30 -37.29 26.05 -5.74
N ASN A 31 -38.30 26.44 -6.51
CA ASN A 31 -38.79 25.59 -7.59
C ASN A 31 -37.83 25.64 -8.79
N ILE A 32 -38.04 24.78 -9.79
CA ILE A 32 -37.23 24.73 -11.03
C ILE A 32 -37.18 26.05 -11.81
N ASP A 33 -38.15 26.94 -11.65
CA ASP A 33 -38.18 28.26 -12.28
C ASP A 33 -37.33 29.29 -11.51
N GLY A 34 -36.77 28.92 -10.36
CA GLY A 34 -35.99 29.78 -9.48
C GLY A 34 -36.81 30.65 -8.54
N LYS A 35 -38.11 30.37 -8.38
CA LYS A 35 -38.95 31.06 -7.38
C LYS A 35 -38.74 30.43 -6.01
N LYS A 36 -38.46 31.26 -5.01
CA LYS A 36 -38.35 30.84 -3.61
C LYS A 36 -39.69 30.27 -3.12
N VAL A 37 -39.64 29.10 -2.51
CA VAL A 37 -40.77 28.36 -1.95
C VAL A 37 -40.78 28.45 -0.42
N GLU A 38 -39.60 28.30 0.19
CA GLU A 38 -39.44 28.25 1.64
C GLU A 38 -38.06 28.75 2.07
N GLU A 39 -37.92 29.24 3.29
CA GLU A 39 -36.63 29.55 3.89
C GLU A 39 -36.60 29.34 5.41
N CYS A 40 -35.40 29.08 5.93
CA CYS A 40 -35.13 28.92 7.35
C CYS A 40 -33.83 29.63 7.72
N SER A 41 -33.82 30.38 8.82
CA SER A 41 -32.60 30.97 9.35
C SER A 41 -31.73 29.92 10.02
N ALA A 42 -30.48 29.83 9.58
CA ALA A 42 -29.52 28.91 10.15
C ALA A 42 -28.08 29.43 9.95
N SER A 43 -27.30 29.45 11.02
CA SER A 43 -25.91 29.92 11.00
C SER A 43 -24.99 28.79 11.43
N PHE A 44 -24.17 28.28 10.51
CA PHE A 44 -23.28 27.14 10.79
C PHE A 44 -21.99 27.13 9.95
N GLY A 45 -21.54 28.30 9.45
CA GLY A 45 -20.28 28.42 8.71
C GLY A 45 -20.44 28.14 7.22
N THR A 46 -19.64 27.21 6.68
CA THR A 46 -19.73 26.82 5.26
C THR A 46 -20.46 25.49 5.09
N THR A 47 -20.99 25.24 3.90
CA THR A 47 -21.66 23.97 3.58
C THR A 47 -20.85 23.17 2.57
N ASN A 48 -20.61 21.91 2.90
CA ASN A 48 -19.85 20.97 2.08
C ASN A 48 -20.77 20.12 1.21
N ASP A 49 -21.91 19.67 1.75
CA ASP A 49 -22.90 18.90 0.99
C ASP A 49 -24.32 19.01 1.57
N LEU A 50 -25.33 18.73 0.75
CA LEU A 50 -26.74 18.64 1.14
C LEU A 50 -27.40 17.39 0.55
N GLU A 51 -28.22 16.73 1.36
CA GLU A 51 -29.05 15.60 0.95
C GLU A 51 -30.51 15.77 1.39
N TYR A 52 -31.45 15.35 0.55
CA TYR A 52 -32.87 15.34 0.90
C TYR A 52 -33.34 13.93 1.28
N VAL A 53 -33.91 13.80 2.48
CA VAL A 53 -34.35 12.53 3.08
C VAL A 53 -35.67 12.76 3.83
N ASN A 54 -36.74 12.13 3.35
CA ASN A 54 -38.10 12.15 3.94
C ASN A 54 -38.54 13.48 4.59
N GLY A 55 -38.69 14.55 3.78
CA GLY A 55 -39.15 15.85 4.29
C GLY A 55 -38.09 16.61 5.12
N LYS A 56 -36.84 16.14 5.14
CA LYS A 56 -35.73 16.79 5.83
C LYS A 56 -34.59 17.05 4.85
N VAL A 57 -33.91 18.17 5.05
CA VAL A 57 -32.66 18.49 4.37
C VAL A 57 -31.53 18.27 5.36
N VAL A 58 -30.71 17.27 5.08
CA VAL A 58 -29.49 16.97 5.81
C VAL A 58 -28.36 17.80 5.24
N ILE A 59 -27.62 18.47 6.10
CA ILE A 59 -26.62 19.47 5.73
C ILE A 59 -25.31 19.09 6.41
N LEU A 60 -24.27 18.85 5.62
CA LEU A 60 -22.90 18.72 6.13
C LEU A 60 -22.27 20.11 6.17
N CYS A 61 -22.08 20.64 7.38
CA CYS A 61 -21.52 21.96 7.60
C CYS A 61 -20.13 21.89 8.24
N GLN A 62 -19.26 22.82 7.86
CA GLN A 62 -17.92 23.00 8.40
C GLN A 62 -17.90 24.26 9.28
N ASP A 63 -17.36 24.11 10.48
CA ASP A 63 -17.27 25.19 11.48
C ASP A 63 -16.44 26.37 10.94
N ILE A 64 -16.80 27.59 11.31
CA ILE A 64 -16.14 28.81 10.85
C ILE A 64 -14.80 29.04 11.57
N ASP A 65 -14.70 28.57 12.81
CA ASP A 65 -13.52 28.74 13.66
C ASP A 65 -12.57 27.55 13.56
N ASP A 66 -13.06 26.39 13.10
CA ASP A 66 -12.28 25.17 12.92
C ASP A 66 -12.69 24.41 11.65
N TYR A 67 -11.94 24.61 10.58
CA TYR A 67 -12.17 23.94 9.30
C TYR A 67 -12.03 22.39 9.38
N GLN A 68 -11.41 21.83 10.41
CA GLN A 68 -11.39 20.37 10.58
C GLN A 68 -12.68 19.85 11.21
N LYS A 69 -13.46 20.73 11.87
CA LYS A 69 -14.69 20.34 12.55
C LYS A 69 -15.90 20.40 11.61
N LYS A 70 -16.24 19.25 11.06
CA LYS A 70 -17.46 19.05 10.26
C LYS A 70 -18.56 18.38 11.09
N ASN A 71 -19.78 18.91 10.96
CA ASN A 71 -20.96 18.47 11.73
C ASN A 71 -22.17 18.28 10.80
N LEU A 72 -23.17 17.54 11.30
CA LEU A 72 -24.45 17.38 10.61
C LEU A 72 -25.52 18.29 11.21
N MET A 73 -26.22 19.01 10.33
CA MET A 73 -27.45 19.74 10.65
C MET A 73 -28.61 19.13 9.88
N ILE A 74 -29.78 19.09 10.50
CA ILE A 74 -31.02 18.57 9.90
C ILE A 74 -32.06 19.68 9.92
N TRP A 75 -32.46 20.15 8.75
CA TRP A 75 -33.60 21.04 8.56
C TRP A 75 -34.87 20.21 8.34
N ASP A 76 -35.74 20.21 9.34
CA ASP A 76 -37.09 19.63 9.28
C ASP A 76 -38.02 20.62 8.59
N LEU A 77 -38.51 20.28 7.39
CA LEU A 77 -39.35 21.17 6.58
C LEU A 77 -40.76 21.32 7.17
N ASP A 78 -41.30 20.27 7.80
CA ASP A 78 -42.63 20.33 8.42
C ASP A 78 -42.65 21.27 9.62
N GLN A 79 -41.57 21.27 10.41
CA GLN A 79 -41.43 22.13 11.59
C GLN A 79 -40.76 23.47 11.28
N ASN A 80 -40.19 23.61 10.08
CA ASN A 80 -39.25 24.65 9.67
C ASN A 80 -38.18 24.96 10.74
N LYS A 81 -37.50 23.90 11.23
CA LYS A 81 -36.50 23.99 12.30
C LYS A 81 -35.22 23.24 11.94
N VAL A 82 -34.08 23.81 12.33
CA VAL A 82 -32.77 23.17 12.19
C VAL A 82 -32.31 22.60 13.53
N LYS A 83 -31.78 21.37 13.52
CA LYS A 83 -31.17 20.71 14.68
C LYS A 83 -29.79 20.16 14.32
N LYS A 84 -28.84 20.33 15.24
CA LYS A 84 -27.51 19.70 15.16
C LYS A 84 -27.58 18.25 15.65
N THR A 85 -26.84 17.34 15.03
CA THR A 85 -26.66 15.97 15.54
C THR A 85 -25.43 15.84 16.44
N ASP A 86 -25.35 14.74 17.19
CA ASP A 86 -24.23 14.47 18.10
C ASP A 86 -23.01 13.82 17.41
N ILE A 87 -23.04 13.65 16.09
CA ILE A 87 -21.93 13.04 15.34
C ILE A 87 -20.97 14.16 14.92
N GLU A 88 -19.72 14.01 15.32
CA GLU A 88 -18.61 14.91 14.98
C GLU A 88 -17.62 14.23 14.01
N ASN A 89 -16.69 15.01 13.46
CA ASN A 89 -15.64 14.56 12.54
C ASN A 89 -16.18 13.88 11.27
N ILE A 90 -17.29 14.40 10.74
CA ILE A 90 -17.92 13.84 9.54
C ILE A 90 -17.12 14.25 8.31
N VAL A 91 -16.66 13.28 7.53
CA VAL A 91 -15.92 13.52 6.29
C VAL A 91 -16.89 13.85 5.15
N GLN A 92 -17.89 12.99 4.95
CA GLN A 92 -18.85 13.07 3.84
C GLN A 92 -20.15 12.32 4.14
N ILE A 93 -21.21 12.63 3.37
CA ILE A 93 -22.53 12.01 3.48
C ILE A 93 -23.04 11.54 2.12
N ALA A 94 -23.94 10.55 2.11
CA ALA A 94 -24.71 10.18 0.92
C ALA A 94 -26.08 9.66 1.31
N LYS A 95 -27.11 9.94 0.51
CA LYS A 95 -28.42 9.32 0.71
C LYS A 95 -28.35 7.79 0.60
N TYR A 96 -28.86 7.06 1.60
CA TYR A 96 -28.94 5.60 1.59
C TYR A 96 -30.33 5.12 1.16
N ASP A 97 -31.36 5.55 1.88
CA ASP A 97 -32.74 5.20 1.58
C ASP A 97 -33.70 6.38 1.81
N GLN A 98 -34.98 6.09 2.05
CA GLN A 98 -35.96 7.13 2.30
C GLN A 98 -35.73 7.86 3.62
N ASN A 99 -35.20 7.19 4.65
CA ASN A 99 -35.12 7.69 6.03
C ASN A 99 -33.68 7.82 6.54
N SER A 100 -32.71 7.31 5.81
CA SER A 100 -31.34 7.15 6.28
C SER A 100 -30.31 7.65 5.28
N ILE A 101 -29.15 7.99 5.80
CA ILE A 101 -27.96 8.39 5.04
C ILE A 101 -26.79 7.50 5.44
N PHE A 102 -25.82 7.39 4.55
CA PHE A 102 -24.45 7.06 4.94
C PHE A 102 -23.75 8.28 5.51
N ILE A 103 -22.97 8.03 6.55
CA ILE A 103 -22.02 9.00 7.09
C ILE A 103 -20.66 8.31 7.11
N GLN A 104 -19.68 8.94 6.46
CA GLN A 104 -18.28 8.64 6.72
C GLN A 104 -17.76 9.63 7.75
N TYR A 105 -17.14 9.14 8.81
CA TYR A 105 -16.57 9.97 9.86
C TYR A 105 -15.21 9.43 10.29
N GLU A 106 -14.37 10.29 10.86
CA GLU A 106 -13.04 9.93 11.31
C GLU A 106 -13.04 9.50 12.78
N LYS A 107 -12.50 8.32 13.07
CA LYS A 107 -12.33 7.78 14.43
C LYS A 107 -10.92 7.25 14.58
N ASN A 108 -10.14 7.85 15.49
CA ASN A 108 -8.75 7.51 15.75
C ASN A 108 -7.85 7.56 14.49
N GLY A 109 -8.06 8.54 13.60
CA GLY A 109 -7.29 8.65 12.36
C GLY A 109 -7.75 7.74 11.23
N LEU A 110 -8.79 6.92 11.44
CA LEU A 110 -9.29 5.97 10.45
C LEU A 110 -10.70 6.33 9.99
N PRO A 111 -10.99 6.30 8.67
CA PRO A 111 -12.32 6.54 8.15
C PRO A 111 -13.27 5.39 8.48
N GLN A 112 -14.43 5.69 9.06
CA GLN A 112 -15.47 4.74 9.42
C GLN A 112 -16.76 5.07 8.68
N LEU A 113 -17.48 4.05 8.22
CA LEU A 113 -18.80 4.20 7.60
C LEU A 113 -19.91 3.68 8.51
N ILE A 114 -20.99 4.46 8.62
CA ILE A 114 -22.22 4.11 9.34
C ILE A 114 -23.45 4.41 8.48
N ILE A 115 -24.55 3.73 8.81
CA ILE A 115 -25.90 4.12 8.38
C ILE A 115 -26.54 4.89 9.53
N PHE A 116 -27.00 6.11 9.24
CA PHE A 116 -27.64 7.00 10.19
C PHE A 116 -29.12 7.18 9.86
N ASP A 117 -29.99 6.86 10.82
CA ASP A 117 -31.44 7.05 10.72
C ASP A 117 -31.77 8.50 11.06
N VAL A 118 -32.14 9.29 10.03
CA VAL A 118 -32.38 10.73 10.13
C VAL A 118 -33.64 11.01 10.94
N GLU A 119 -34.66 10.14 10.84
CA GLU A 119 -35.91 10.28 11.59
C GLU A 119 -35.71 10.09 13.09
N LYS A 120 -34.94 9.05 13.46
CA LYS A 120 -34.68 8.71 14.87
C LYS A 120 -33.46 9.42 15.45
N ASN A 121 -32.73 10.18 14.63
CA ASN A 121 -31.50 10.87 15.00
C ASN A 121 -30.49 9.95 15.72
N ARG A 122 -30.21 8.78 15.13
CA ARG A 122 -29.31 7.78 15.73
C ARG A 122 -28.60 6.93 14.68
N ILE A 123 -27.46 6.36 15.08
CA ILE A 123 -26.78 5.32 14.30
C ILE A 123 -27.68 4.09 14.22
N ALA A 124 -27.98 3.65 13.00
CA ALA A 124 -28.77 2.45 12.72
C ALA A 124 -27.87 1.21 12.60
N GLU A 125 -26.72 1.36 11.94
CA GLU A 125 -25.77 0.27 11.69
C GLU A 125 -24.34 0.83 11.54
N GLU A 126 -23.36 0.08 12.08
CA GLU A 126 -21.94 0.32 11.82
C GLU A 126 -21.46 -0.65 10.74
N ILE A 127 -20.87 -0.13 9.67
CA ILE A 127 -20.34 -0.94 8.56
C ILE A 127 -18.87 -1.26 8.79
N GLY A 128 -18.10 -0.28 9.28
CA GLY A 128 -16.68 -0.42 9.62
C GLY A 128 -15.78 0.49 8.78
N GLU A 129 -14.50 0.14 8.75
CA GLU A 129 -13.46 0.91 8.06
C GLU A 129 -13.54 0.73 6.54
N LEU A 130 -13.56 1.83 5.79
CA LEU A 130 -13.63 1.82 4.33
C LEU A 130 -12.56 2.73 3.70
N PRO A 131 -11.86 2.29 2.64
CA PRO A 131 -10.86 3.09 1.94
C PRO A 131 -11.51 4.07 0.94
N ILE A 132 -12.55 4.78 1.35
CA ILE A 132 -13.18 5.80 0.49
C ILE A 132 -12.49 7.14 0.81
N PRO A 133 -11.78 7.75 -0.15
CA PRO A 133 -11.19 9.07 0.05
C PRO A 133 -12.30 10.11 0.26
N GLU A 134 -11.95 11.24 0.86
CA GLU A 134 -12.84 12.39 0.89
C GLU A 134 -13.16 12.84 -0.55
N GLY A 135 -14.44 12.93 -0.88
CA GLY A 135 -14.88 13.30 -2.22
C GLY A 135 -16.38 13.18 -2.40
N CYS A 136 -16.82 13.03 -3.65
CA CYS A 136 -18.24 12.84 -3.95
C CYS A 136 -18.57 11.36 -3.92
N VAL A 137 -19.54 10.99 -3.09
CA VAL A 137 -20.04 9.62 -2.96
C VAL A 137 -21.54 9.58 -3.20
N VAL A 138 -22.02 8.52 -3.86
CA VAL A 138 -23.44 8.24 -4.06
C VAL A 138 -23.71 6.76 -3.88
N TYR A 139 -24.83 6.44 -3.26
CA TYR A 139 -25.26 5.06 -3.11
C TYR A 139 -26.14 4.59 -4.28
N ASP A 140 -25.78 3.45 -4.84
CA ASP A 140 -26.57 2.69 -5.80
C ASP A 140 -27.31 1.56 -5.10
N LYS A 141 -28.58 1.81 -4.76
CA LYS A 141 -29.47 0.80 -4.17
C LYS A 141 -29.68 -0.45 -5.04
N ASN A 142 -29.53 -0.34 -6.37
CA ASN A 142 -29.78 -1.46 -7.27
C ASN A 142 -28.65 -2.49 -7.21
N ASP A 143 -27.45 -2.04 -6.83
CA ASP A 143 -26.24 -2.84 -6.82
C ASP A 143 -25.60 -2.96 -5.41
N ASN A 144 -26.30 -2.44 -4.39
CA ASN A 144 -25.82 -2.31 -3.01
C ASN A 144 -24.37 -1.81 -2.93
N SER A 145 -24.11 -0.67 -3.58
CA SER A 145 -22.74 -0.18 -3.74
C SER A 145 -22.62 1.33 -3.63
N LEU A 146 -21.47 1.81 -3.17
CA LEU A 146 -21.10 3.20 -3.17
C LEU A 146 -20.28 3.48 -4.43
N LEU A 147 -20.71 4.46 -5.23
CA LEU A 147 -19.89 5.01 -6.31
C LEU A 147 -19.23 6.28 -5.79
N PHE A 148 -17.94 6.41 -6.04
CA PHE A 148 -17.19 7.60 -5.68
C PHE A 148 -16.09 7.87 -6.71
N THR A 149 -15.63 9.11 -6.74
CA THR A 149 -14.53 9.53 -7.61
C THR A 149 -13.21 9.43 -6.88
N ASP A 150 -12.20 8.93 -7.57
CA ASP A 150 -10.81 8.88 -7.11
C ASP A 150 -9.91 9.55 -8.16
N ILE A 151 -8.61 9.66 -7.88
CA ILE A 151 -7.59 10.34 -8.70
C ILE A 151 -7.63 9.85 -10.16
N SER A 152 -7.87 8.55 -10.37
CA SER A 152 -7.66 7.90 -11.66
C SER A 152 -8.90 7.23 -12.26
N ALA A 153 -10.01 7.18 -11.51
CA ALA A 153 -11.20 6.43 -11.89
C ALA A 153 -12.44 6.83 -11.08
N ILE A 154 -13.61 6.46 -11.60
CA ILE A 154 -14.80 6.28 -10.79
C ILE A 154 -14.71 4.86 -10.22
N LYS A 155 -14.73 4.78 -8.90
CA LYS A 155 -14.66 3.53 -8.16
C LYS A 155 -16.06 3.08 -7.76
N ARG A 156 -16.20 1.78 -7.55
CA ARG A 156 -17.38 1.19 -6.95
C ARG A 156 -16.95 0.32 -5.78
N TYR A 157 -17.53 0.62 -4.62
CA TYR A 157 -17.40 -0.18 -3.43
C TYR A 157 -18.68 -0.98 -3.19
N ARG A 158 -18.60 -2.30 -3.36
CA ARG A 158 -19.74 -3.20 -3.14
C ARG A 158 -19.80 -3.60 -1.68
N LEU A 159 -20.93 -3.32 -1.04
CA LEU A 159 -21.20 -3.74 0.32
C LEU A 159 -21.58 -5.23 0.30
N GLY A 160 -20.78 -6.04 0.97
CA GLY A 160 -21.05 -7.47 1.13
C GLY A 160 -22.23 -7.70 2.06
N ASP A 161 -23.06 -8.70 1.73
CA ASP A 161 -24.00 -9.25 2.71
C ASP A 161 -23.23 -9.93 3.86
N LYS A 162 -23.88 -10.17 5.02
CA LYS A 162 -23.28 -10.90 6.15
C LYS A 162 -22.54 -12.17 5.69
N GLY A 163 -21.20 -12.13 5.69
CA GLY A 163 -20.33 -13.25 5.30
C GLY A 163 -19.70 -13.17 3.90
N ARG A 164 -19.94 -12.10 3.12
CA ARG A 164 -19.18 -11.78 1.90
C ARG A 164 -18.25 -10.60 2.17
N ALA A 165 -17.00 -10.73 1.72
CA ALA A 165 -16.07 -9.61 1.76
C ALA A 165 -16.55 -8.49 0.84
N ASN A 166 -16.38 -7.26 1.29
CA ASN A 166 -16.57 -6.10 0.45
C ASN A 166 -15.54 -6.11 -0.70
N SER A 167 -15.84 -5.41 -1.78
CA SER A 167 -14.91 -5.29 -2.91
C SER A 167 -14.89 -3.90 -3.47
N LEU A 168 -13.70 -3.44 -3.80
CA LEU A 168 -13.45 -2.20 -4.51
C LEU A 168 -13.13 -2.52 -5.97
N GLU A 169 -13.84 -1.92 -6.91
CA GLU A 169 -13.60 -2.11 -8.34
C GLU A 169 -13.51 -0.77 -9.10
N THR A 170 -12.69 -0.73 -10.13
CA THR A 170 -12.73 0.33 -11.14
C THR A 170 -14.07 0.23 -11.88
N PHE A 171 -15.00 1.13 -11.59
CA PHE A 171 -16.24 1.19 -12.34
C PHE A 171 -16.01 1.76 -13.74
N TYR A 172 -15.34 2.91 -13.80
CA TYR A 172 -14.98 3.57 -15.05
C TYR A 172 -13.60 4.25 -14.92
N PRO A 173 -12.59 3.85 -15.73
CA PRO A 173 -11.28 4.49 -15.68
C PRO A 173 -11.38 5.90 -16.27
N LEU A 174 -10.73 6.87 -15.62
CA LEU A 174 -10.68 8.25 -16.07
C LEU A 174 -9.31 8.50 -16.69
N ASN A 175 -9.30 8.94 -17.94
CA ASN A 175 -8.09 9.15 -18.74
C ASN A 175 -7.57 10.59 -18.54
N ILE A 176 -7.30 10.96 -17.29
CA ILE A 176 -7.03 12.35 -16.92
C ILE A 176 -5.78 12.38 -16.05
N ALA A 177 -4.65 12.73 -16.68
CA ALA A 177 -3.53 13.32 -15.96
C ALA A 177 -3.98 14.69 -15.44
N ASN A 178 -3.77 14.92 -14.14
CA ASN A 178 -4.05 16.12 -13.33
C ASN A 178 -5.21 15.92 -12.34
N SER A 179 -4.91 16.20 -11.07
CA SER A 179 -5.77 16.18 -9.88
C SER A 179 -7.21 16.53 -10.20
N LEU A 180 -8.07 15.52 -10.13
CA LEU A 180 -9.49 15.68 -10.36
C LEU A 180 -10.13 16.32 -9.14
N GLN A 181 -10.72 17.51 -9.32
CA GLN A 181 -11.73 18.03 -8.40
C GLN A 181 -13.11 17.73 -9.02
N TYR A 182 -13.68 16.57 -8.72
CA TYR A 182 -15.08 16.31 -9.02
C TYR A 182 -15.96 16.87 -7.91
N TRP A 183 -17.03 17.56 -8.27
CA TRP A 183 -17.91 18.22 -7.29
C TRP A 183 -19.22 17.48 -7.01
N LYS A 184 -19.68 16.63 -7.92
CA LYS A 184 -20.87 15.80 -7.68
C LYS A 184 -20.92 14.59 -8.59
N ILE A 185 -21.30 13.45 -8.02
CA ILE A 185 -21.73 12.25 -8.72
C ILE A 185 -23.21 12.03 -8.40
N GLY A 186 -23.98 11.53 -9.36
CA GLY A 186 -25.38 11.21 -9.14
C GLY A 186 -25.82 10.01 -9.97
N ILE A 187 -26.86 9.33 -9.48
CA ILE A 187 -27.43 8.16 -10.12
C ILE A 187 -28.91 8.40 -10.38
N LEU A 188 -29.31 8.19 -11.63
CA LEU A 188 -30.71 8.12 -12.02
C LEU A 188 -30.94 6.81 -12.78
N ASN A 189 -31.55 5.84 -12.11
CA ASN A 189 -31.78 4.49 -12.65
C ASN A 189 -30.46 3.83 -13.08
N ASN A 190 -30.28 3.61 -14.40
CA ASN A 190 -29.08 3.02 -14.99
C ASN A 190 -28.05 4.06 -15.46
N ILE A 191 -28.34 5.35 -15.27
CA ILE A 191 -27.45 6.44 -15.68
C ILE A 191 -26.69 6.93 -14.46
N CYS A 192 -25.37 7.00 -14.57
CA CYS A 192 -24.50 7.73 -13.66
C CYS A 192 -24.07 9.03 -14.36
N PHE A 193 -24.09 10.15 -13.66
CA PHE A 193 -23.56 11.42 -14.17
C PHE A 193 -22.57 12.00 -13.17
N PHE A 194 -21.58 12.72 -13.68
CA PHE A 194 -20.57 13.38 -12.86
C PHE A 194 -20.09 14.68 -13.51
N ILE A 195 -19.66 15.62 -12.68
CA ILE A 195 -19.25 16.96 -13.11
C ILE A 195 -17.77 17.18 -12.76
N ASP A 196 -16.98 17.45 -13.79
CA ASP A 196 -15.57 17.85 -13.72
C ASP A 196 -15.49 19.37 -13.71
N THR A 197 -15.12 19.95 -12.56
CA THR A 197 -15.05 21.41 -12.43
C THR A 197 -13.81 21.98 -13.10
N ASN A 198 -12.70 21.24 -13.11
CA ASN A 198 -11.47 21.64 -13.79
C ASN A 198 -11.71 21.84 -15.29
N LYS A 199 -12.47 20.95 -15.92
CA LYS A 199 -12.84 21.05 -17.35
C LYS A 199 -14.17 21.74 -17.60
N SER A 200 -14.87 22.17 -16.54
CA SER A 200 -16.24 22.72 -16.62
C SER A 200 -17.18 21.86 -17.49
N SER A 201 -17.07 20.53 -17.34
CA SER A 201 -17.71 19.55 -18.22
C SER A 201 -18.53 18.53 -17.43
N GLY A 202 -19.67 18.13 -17.97
CA GLY A 202 -20.52 17.07 -17.42
C GLY A 202 -20.43 15.79 -18.26
N TYR A 203 -20.42 14.65 -17.58
CA TYR A 203 -20.33 13.34 -18.21
C TYR A 203 -21.55 12.48 -17.84
N ILE A 204 -21.95 11.63 -18.77
CA ILE A 204 -23.07 10.70 -18.61
C ILE A 204 -22.57 9.30 -18.97
N LEU A 205 -22.76 8.35 -18.06
CA LEU A 205 -22.39 6.95 -18.19
C LEU A 205 -23.62 6.06 -18.07
N ASP A 206 -23.83 5.22 -19.07
CA ASP A 206 -24.82 4.14 -19.02
C ASP A 206 -24.19 2.89 -18.38
N LYS A 207 -24.69 2.51 -17.20
CA LYS A 207 -24.20 1.34 -16.45
C LYS A 207 -24.39 0.02 -17.20
N GLU A 208 -25.47 -0.13 -17.98
CA GLU A 208 -25.71 -1.34 -18.76
C GLU A 208 -24.79 -1.44 -19.97
N LEU A 209 -24.51 -0.31 -20.63
CA LEU A 209 -23.56 -0.31 -21.75
C LEU A 209 -22.16 -0.71 -21.26
N LEU A 210 -21.75 -0.18 -20.10
CA LEU A 210 -20.46 -0.50 -19.48
C LEU A 210 -20.36 -1.97 -19.05
N SER A 211 -21.44 -2.57 -18.55
CA SER A 211 -21.43 -3.98 -18.15
C SER A 211 -21.37 -4.95 -19.35
N LYS A 212 -21.87 -4.53 -20.51
CA LYS A 212 -21.83 -5.31 -21.77
C LYS A 212 -20.50 -5.19 -22.52
N GLN A 213 -19.64 -4.22 -22.20
CA GLN A 213 -18.29 -4.12 -22.75
C GLN A 213 -17.38 -5.17 -22.10
N THR A 214 -17.35 -6.39 -22.65
CA THR A 214 -16.50 -7.48 -22.13
C THR A 214 -15.30 -7.80 -23.01
N ASN A 215 -15.37 -7.54 -24.32
CA ASN A 215 -14.33 -7.94 -25.28
C ASN A 215 -13.11 -6.99 -25.32
N ASN A 216 -13.20 -5.84 -24.66
CA ASN A 216 -12.18 -4.78 -24.68
C ASN A 216 -11.76 -4.35 -23.26
N VAL A 217 -11.80 -5.26 -22.30
CA VAL A 217 -11.42 -4.97 -20.92
C VAL A 217 -10.29 -5.91 -20.49
N LEU A 218 -9.19 -5.32 -20.03
CA LEU A 218 -8.13 -6.01 -19.30
C LEU A 218 -8.42 -5.90 -17.81
N LYS A 219 -8.60 -7.02 -17.12
CA LYS A 219 -8.94 -7.05 -15.69
C LYS A 219 -7.75 -7.45 -14.82
N VAL A 220 -7.45 -6.63 -13.82
CA VAL A 220 -6.39 -6.83 -12.82
C VAL A 220 -7.02 -7.14 -11.47
N PHE A 221 -6.72 -8.29 -10.86
CA PHE A 221 -7.28 -8.68 -9.57
C PHE A 221 -6.24 -8.66 -8.45
N SER A 222 -6.48 -7.91 -7.37
CA SER A 222 -5.47 -7.58 -6.37
C SER A 222 -5.95 -7.71 -4.91
N SER A 223 -5.00 -7.87 -3.99
CA SER A 223 -5.26 -7.71 -2.55
C SER A 223 -4.94 -6.30 -2.05
N GLN A 224 -4.49 -5.40 -2.94
CA GLN A 224 -4.12 -4.02 -2.62
C GLN A 224 -5.21 -3.07 -3.14
N PRO A 225 -6.05 -2.51 -2.25
CA PRO A 225 -6.88 -1.35 -2.58
C PRO A 225 -5.96 -0.23 -3.07
N GLY A 226 -6.30 0.41 -4.20
CA GLY A 226 -5.50 1.50 -4.76
C GLY A 226 -4.27 1.07 -5.57
N LEU A 227 -4.12 -0.20 -5.94
CA LEU A 227 -3.02 -0.63 -6.84
C LEU A 227 -2.92 0.22 -8.12
N GLU A 228 -4.06 0.65 -8.65
CA GLU A 228 -4.12 1.49 -9.86
C GLU A 228 -3.63 2.92 -9.65
N ASP A 229 -3.56 3.38 -8.41
CA ASP A 229 -3.15 4.74 -8.03
C ASP A 229 -1.63 4.81 -7.77
N ASN A 230 -0.93 3.67 -7.76
CA ASN A 230 0.54 3.65 -7.81
C ASN A 230 1.04 4.40 -9.06
N ILE A 231 1.99 5.31 -8.88
CA ILE A 231 2.44 6.20 -9.95
C ILE A 231 3.00 5.45 -11.18
N ARG A 232 3.69 4.33 -10.98
CA ARG A 232 4.20 3.48 -12.07
C ARG A 232 3.05 2.75 -12.76
N MET A 233 2.02 2.35 -12.02
CA MET A 233 0.83 1.73 -12.59
C MET A 233 0.02 2.72 -13.45
N LEU A 234 -0.16 3.96 -12.98
CA LEU A 234 -0.78 5.06 -13.75
C LEU A 234 -0.02 5.32 -15.05
N LYS A 235 1.31 5.46 -14.98
CA LYS A 235 2.12 5.66 -16.18
C LYS A 235 2.03 4.47 -17.14
N ALA A 236 2.07 3.24 -16.63
CA ALA A 236 1.94 2.04 -17.45
C ALA A 236 0.60 2.00 -18.19
N ARG A 237 -0.49 2.37 -17.51
CA ARG A 237 -1.82 2.52 -18.10
C ARG A 237 -1.80 3.54 -19.23
N ASP A 238 -1.22 4.72 -19.01
CA ASP A 238 -1.19 5.78 -20.02
C ASP A 238 -0.41 5.36 -21.28
N VAL A 239 0.78 4.76 -21.08
CA VAL A 239 1.61 4.21 -22.18
C VAL A 239 0.86 3.12 -22.94
N PHE A 240 0.16 2.25 -22.22
CA PHE A 240 -0.60 1.16 -22.82
C PHE A 240 -1.84 1.67 -23.57
N THR A 241 -2.62 2.58 -22.98
CA THR A 241 -3.82 3.17 -23.60
C THR A 241 -3.47 3.97 -24.85
N ALA A 242 -2.31 4.63 -24.90
CA ALA A 242 -1.83 5.29 -26.12
C ALA A 242 -1.62 4.30 -27.29
N LYS A 243 -1.18 3.07 -27.00
CA LYS A 243 -1.00 1.99 -27.99
C LYS A 243 -2.29 1.23 -28.28
N HIS A 244 -3.19 1.17 -27.30
CA HIS A 244 -4.43 0.40 -27.33
C HIS A 244 -5.64 1.25 -26.90
N PRO A 245 -6.00 2.32 -27.65
CA PRO A 245 -7.02 3.30 -27.23
C PRO A 245 -8.44 2.74 -27.07
N GLY A 246 -8.67 1.50 -27.51
CA GLY A 246 -9.95 0.80 -27.36
C GLY A 246 -10.03 -0.18 -26.20
N ILE A 247 -8.93 -0.39 -25.44
CA ILE A 247 -8.88 -1.35 -24.34
C ILE A 247 -8.93 -0.60 -23.01
N LEU A 248 -9.93 -0.92 -22.18
CA LEU A 248 -10.06 -0.40 -20.82
C LEU A 248 -9.30 -1.30 -19.86
N ILE A 249 -8.58 -0.72 -18.91
CA ILE A 249 -7.99 -1.45 -17.79
C ILE A 249 -8.89 -1.25 -16.58
N LYS A 250 -9.29 -2.34 -15.94
CA LYS A 250 -10.09 -2.32 -14.71
C LYS A 250 -9.40 -3.13 -13.64
N TYR A 251 -9.41 -2.62 -12.42
CA TYR A 251 -8.89 -3.29 -11.25
C TYR A 251 -10.05 -3.71 -10.35
N GLU A 252 -9.86 -4.83 -9.69
CA GLU A 252 -10.75 -5.31 -8.64
C GLU A 252 -9.87 -5.72 -7.47
N SER A 253 -10.17 -5.20 -6.28
CA SER A 253 -9.54 -5.59 -5.03
C SER A 253 -10.55 -6.05 -4.00
N LYS A 254 -10.10 -6.96 -3.13
CA LYS A 254 -10.85 -7.41 -1.97
C LYS A 254 -10.32 -6.73 -0.73
N ASP A 255 -11.23 -6.17 0.05
CA ASP A 255 -10.91 -5.57 1.34
C ASP A 255 -10.92 -6.67 2.39
N GLY A 256 -9.85 -6.73 3.20
CA GLY A 256 -9.72 -7.68 4.29
C GLY A 256 -8.32 -8.27 4.42
N PRO A 257 -8.10 -9.17 5.40
CA PRO A 257 -6.84 -9.87 5.58
C PRO A 257 -6.40 -10.56 4.28
N SER A 258 -5.09 -10.58 4.01
CA SER A 258 -4.51 -11.21 2.80
C SER A 258 -5.00 -12.64 2.56
N THR A 259 -5.35 -13.37 3.62
CA THR A 259 -5.89 -14.73 3.56
C THR A 259 -7.22 -14.83 2.81
N GLN A 260 -8.09 -13.83 2.87
CA GLN A 260 -9.37 -13.85 2.16
C GLN A 260 -9.18 -13.75 0.65
N TYR A 261 -8.30 -12.84 0.21
CA TYR A 261 -7.89 -12.74 -1.19
C TYR A 261 -7.28 -14.05 -1.70
N GLU A 262 -6.36 -14.64 -0.93
CA GLU A 262 -5.70 -15.90 -1.31
C GLU A 262 -6.69 -17.06 -1.42
N ASP A 263 -7.65 -17.19 -0.50
CA ASP A 263 -8.68 -18.24 -0.54
C ASP A 263 -9.63 -18.08 -1.73
N GLU A 264 -10.02 -16.85 -2.06
CA GLU A 264 -10.80 -16.59 -3.27
C GLU A 264 -10.01 -16.90 -4.54
N MET A 265 -8.74 -16.48 -4.57
CA MET A 265 -7.84 -16.81 -5.68
C MET A 265 -7.68 -18.32 -5.87
N ARG A 266 -7.52 -19.09 -4.79
CA ARG A 266 -7.51 -20.57 -4.86
C ARG A 266 -8.80 -21.07 -5.51
N LYS A 267 -9.96 -20.63 -5.04
CA LYS A 267 -11.27 -21.05 -5.59
C LYS A 267 -11.38 -20.74 -7.08
N LYS A 268 -11.09 -19.49 -7.48
CA LYS A 268 -11.14 -19.03 -8.87
C LYS A 268 -10.21 -19.82 -9.78
N LEU A 269 -8.96 -20.00 -9.38
CA LEU A 269 -7.98 -20.69 -10.21
C LEU A 269 -8.25 -22.19 -10.30
N MET A 270 -8.71 -22.83 -9.21
CA MET A 270 -9.07 -24.24 -9.20
C MET A 270 -10.33 -24.53 -10.03
N SER A 271 -11.27 -23.60 -10.11
CA SER A 271 -12.44 -23.72 -11.00
C SER A 271 -12.12 -23.39 -12.46
N GLY A 272 -10.92 -22.89 -12.75
CA GLY A 272 -10.50 -22.47 -14.08
C GLY A 272 -11.12 -21.14 -14.52
N ASP A 273 -11.49 -20.28 -13.57
CA ASP A 273 -12.05 -18.95 -13.78
C ASP A 273 -11.16 -18.11 -14.71
N ASP A 274 -11.76 -17.58 -15.77
CA ASP A 274 -11.14 -16.71 -16.78
C ASP A 274 -11.65 -15.26 -16.72
N SER A 275 -12.35 -14.89 -15.64
CA SER A 275 -12.94 -13.56 -15.45
C SER A 275 -11.94 -12.44 -15.17
N PHE A 276 -10.66 -12.76 -14.99
CA PHE A 276 -9.56 -11.81 -14.77
C PHE A 276 -8.30 -12.24 -15.54
N ASP A 277 -7.47 -11.26 -15.89
CA ASP A 277 -6.35 -11.43 -16.82
C ASP A 277 -5.00 -11.37 -16.12
N VAL A 278 -4.83 -10.37 -15.25
CA VAL A 278 -3.64 -10.14 -14.43
C VAL A 278 -4.05 -10.28 -12.97
N PHE A 279 -3.15 -10.79 -12.13
CA PHE A 279 -3.38 -10.83 -10.70
C PHE A 279 -2.12 -10.57 -9.90
N TYR A 280 -2.31 -10.02 -8.71
CA TYR A 280 -1.27 -9.77 -7.72
C TYR A 280 -0.93 -11.04 -6.94
N VAL A 281 0.35 -11.24 -6.63
CA VAL A 281 0.76 -12.23 -5.63
C VAL A 281 1.83 -11.65 -4.75
N ASN A 282 1.64 -11.84 -3.45
CA ASN A 282 2.70 -11.57 -2.50
C ASN A 282 3.72 -12.72 -2.52
N GLY A 283 4.93 -12.46 -3.00
CA GLY A 283 5.98 -13.46 -3.21
C GLY A 283 6.45 -14.15 -1.94
N HIS A 284 6.33 -13.47 -0.79
CA HIS A 284 6.65 -14.06 0.50
C HIS A 284 5.50 -14.87 1.10
N SER A 285 4.31 -14.87 0.52
CA SER A 285 3.23 -15.72 0.98
C SER A 285 3.47 -17.19 0.56
N PRO A 286 3.15 -18.19 1.41
CA PRO A 286 3.08 -19.59 1.00
C PRO A 286 2.15 -19.82 -0.20
N PHE A 287 1.18 -18.92 -0.42
CA PHE A 287 0.31 -18.95 -1.58
C PHE A 287 1.06 -18.83 -2.90
N TYR A 288 2.16 -18.05 -2.97
CA TYR A 288 2.99 -17.98 -4.19
C TYR A 288 3.58 -19.35 -4.55
N ALA A 289 4.08 -20.09 -3.56
CA ALA A 289 4.60 -21.44 -3.77
C ALA A 289 3.49 -22.41 -4.24
N TYR A 290 2.30 -22.31 -3.66
CA TYR A 290 1.12 -23.05 -4.12
C TYR A 290 0.80 -22.77 -5.60
N MET A 291 0.86 -21.51 -6.01
CA MET A 291 0.59 -21.09 -7.39
C MET A 291 1.58 -21.68 -8.40
N ILE A 292 2.87 -21.71 -8.04
CA ILE A 292 3.93 -22.33 -8.85
C ILE A 292 3.69 -23.84 -8.97
N LYS A 293 3.47 -24.54 -7.85
CA LYS A 293 3.24 -26.00 -7.81
C LYS A 293 2.05 -26.40 -8.69
N ASN A 294 0.97 -25.64 -8.65
CA ASN A 294 -0.26 -25.91 -9.41
C ASN A 294 -0.24 -25.38 -10.85
N LYS A 295 0.86 -24.76 -11.31
CA LYS A 295 1.02 -24.20 -12.67
C LYS A 295 -0.13 -23.26 -13.04
N ALA A 296 -0.59 -22.44 -12.08
CA ALA A 296 -1.71 -21.53 -12.24
C ALA A 296 -1.36 -20.26 -13.04
N MET A 297 -0.07 -19.90 -13.09
CA MET A 297 0.46 -18.76 -13.82
C MET A 297 0.81 -19.11 -15.27
N GLN A 298 0.59 -18.17 -16.18
CA GLN A 298 1.07 -18.24 -17.55
C GLN A 298 2.61 -18.19 -17.61
N ASP A 299 3.21 -18.92 -18.54
CA ASP A 299 4.64 -18.79 -18.84
C ASP A 299 4.87 -17.49 -19.63
N LEU A 300 5.56 -16.55 -19.01
CA LEU A 300 5.83 -15.22 -19.57
C LEU A 300 7.06 -15.22 -20.51
N SER A 301 7.83 -16.31 -20.53
CA SER A 301 9.01 -16.47 -21.40
C SER A 301 8.64 -16.44 -22.89
N GLU A 302 7.38 -16.75 -23.20
CA GLU A 302 6.81 -16.77 -24.56
C GLU A 302 6.59 -15.36 -25.13
N TYR A 303 6.61 -14.31 -24.29
CA TYR A 303 6.23 -12.94 -24.68
C TYR A 303 7.45 -12.03 -24.77
N LYS A 304 7.82 -11.67 -26.01
CA LYS A 304 8.90 -10.69 -26.28
C LYS A 304 8.64 -9.31 -25.67
N SER A 305 7.36 -8.93 -25.50
CA SER A 305 6.97 -7.69 -24.84
C SER A 305 7.48 -7.59 -23.40
N ILE A 306 7.72 -8.74 -22.75
CA ILE A 306 8.21 -8.85 -21.38
C ILE A 306 9.70 -9.21 -21.36
N THR A 307 10.11 -10.26 -22.09
CA THR A 307 11.44 -10.87 -21.88
C THR A 307 12.61 -9.94 -22.19
N GLY A 308 12.46 -9.01 -23.14
CA GLY A 308 13.47 -8.00 -23.45
C GLY A 308 13.46 -6.78 -22.52
N LYS A 309 12.49 -6.68 -21.61
CA LYS A 309 12.41 -5.56 -20.65
C LYS A 309 13.38 -5.71 -19.49
N PHE A 310 13.87 -6.92 -19.24
CA PHE A 310 14.88 -7.17 -18.22
C PHE A 310 16.30 -6.74 -18.67
N ASP A 311 16.48 -6.38 -19.94
CA ASP A 311 17.77 -5.95 -20.45
C ASP A 311 18.18 -4.61 -19.79
N GLY A 312 19.36 -4.59 -19.15
CA GLY A 312 19.83 -3.43 -18.39
C GLY A 312 19.28 -3.32 -16.97
N MET A 313 18.41 -4.24 -16.55
CA MET A 313 18.03 -4.38 -15.14
C MET A 313 19.14 -5.06 -14.31
N PHE A 314 19.09 -4.93 -12.99
CA PHE A 314 19.97 -5.70 -12.09
C PHE A 314 19.78 -7.21 -12.30
N ASP A 315 20.88 -7.95 -12.40
CA ASP A 315 20.92 -9.34 -12.85
C ASP A 315 19.95 -10.28 -12.10
N GLY A 316 19.81 -10.13 -10.78
CA GLY A 316 18.98 -11.02 -9.98
C GLY A 316 17.47 -10.78 -10.12
N ILE A 317 17.02 -9.65 -10.68
CA ILE A 317 15.60 -9.34 -10.85
C ILE A 317 14.92 -10.36 -11.77
N ARG A 318 15.56 -10.71 -12.89
CA ARG A 318 15.02 -11.74 -13.79
C ARG A 318 14.94 -13.10 -13.10
N GLY A 319 15.97 -13.44 -12.31
CA GLY A 319 16.02 -14.67 -11.52
C GLY A 319 14.88 -14.76 -10.51
N LEU A 320 14.60 -13.65 -9.81
CA LEU A 320 13.52 -13.53 -8.82
C LEU A 320 12.13 -13.82 -9.41
N CYS A 321 11.91 -13.41 -10.66
CA CYS A 321 10.66 -13.61 -11.39
C CYS A 321 10.58 -14.95 -12.15
N SER A 322 11.63 -15.76 -12.06
CA SER A 322 11.76 -17.01 -12.82
C SER A 322 11.73 -18.24 -11.90
N TYR A 323 11.15 -19.33 -12.38
CA TYR A 323 11.18 -20.63 -11.72
C TYR A 323 11.48 -21.74 -12.72
N LYS A 324 12.57 -22.50 -12.47
CA LYS A 324 13.08 -23.58 -13.34
C LYS A 324 13.19 -23.14 -14.81
N GLY A 325 13.78 -21.96 -15.04
CA GLY A 325 14.04 -21.40 -16.37
C GLY A 325 12.83 -20.76 -17.05
N ARG A 326 11.65 -20.74 -16.43
CA ARG A 326 10.44 -20.10 -16.93
C ARG A 326 10.17 -18.81 -16.17
N LEU A 327 9.96 -17.71 -16.88
CA LEU A 327 9.48 -16.46 -16.30
C LEU A 327 8.00 -16.64 -15.94
N VAL A 328 7.63 -16.47 -14.67
CA VAL A 328 6.26 -16.72 -14.18
C VAL A 328 5.58 -15.48 -13.64
N SER A 329 6.33 -14.40 -13.44
CA SER A 329 5.85 -13.14 -12.89
C SER A 329 6.62 -11.93 -13.41
N VAL A 330 6.10 -10.76 -13.09
CA VAL A 330 6.73 -9.44 -13.24
C VAL A 330 6.79 -8.80 -11.84
N PRO A 331 7.90 -8.15 -11.45
CA PRO A 331 8.01 -7.55 -10.12
C PRO A 331 7.19 -6.26 -10.04
N LEU A 332 6.21 -6.22 -9.15
CA LEU A 332 5.49 -5.00 -8.78
C LEU A 332 6.37 -4.13 -7.89
N SER A 333 6.92 -4.73 -6.84
CA SER A 333 7.85 -4.11 -5.91
C SER A 333 8.84 -5.15 -5.38
N ILE A 334 10.03 -4.71 -5.04
CA ILE A 334 11.07 -5.52 -4.40
C ILE A 334 11.58 -4.72 -3.21
N LEU A 335 11.51 -5.27 -2.02
CA LEU A 335 12.05 -4.73 -0.77
C LEU A 335 13.23 -5.62 -0.36
N ALA A 336 14.44 -5.13 -0.58
CA ALA A 336 15.66 -5.77 -0.11
C ALA A 336 16.14 -5.06 1.16
N GLY A 337 16.28 -5.81 2.25
CA GLY A 337 16.91 -5.33 3.47
C GLY A 337 18.42 -5.62 3.50
N GLY A 338 19.10 -5.16 4.55
CA GLY A 338 20.51 -5.49 4.81
C GLY A 338 21.53 -4.39 4.52
N LEU A 339 21.08 -3.15 4.30
CA LEU A 339 21.93 -1.96 4.37
C LEU A 339 21.65 -1.19 5.67
N SER A 340 22.70 -0.67 6.27
CA SER A 340 22.56 0.32 7.35
C SER A 340 23.06 1.68 6.87
N GLU A 341 22.26 2.71 7.13
CA GLU A 341 22.73 4.08 7.03
C GLU A 341 23.77 4.36 8.13
N LEU A 342 24.84 5.07 7.77
CA LEU A 342 25.96 5.34 8.66
C LEU A 342 25.75 6.63 9.45
N ASN A 343 25.87 6.56 10.78
CA ASN A 343 25.96 7.75 11.64
C ASN A 343 27.38 8.32 11.56
N THR A 344 27.64 9.11 10.51
CA THR A 344 29.00 9.62 10.23
C THR A 344 29.56 10.51 11.33
N ASP A 345 28.73 11.21 12.09
CA ASP A 345 29.19 12.06 13.18
C ASP A 345 29.62 11.24 14.39
N LEU A 346 28.89 10.17 14.73
CA LEU A 346 29.30 9.26 15.79
C LEU A 346 30.57 8.49 15.42
N LEU A 347 30.69 8.04 14.16
CA LEU A 347 31.91 7.38 13.66
C LEU A 347 33.14 8.30 13.82
N LYS A 348 33.02 9.59 13.47
CA LYS A 348 34.08 10.59 13.68
C LYS A 348 34.39 10.79 15.17
N LYS A 349 33.36 10.94 16.01
CA LYS A 349 33.51 11.11 17.47
C LYS A 349 34.25 9.93 18.11
N LEU A 350 33.98 8.71 17.65
CA LEU A 350 34.61 7.49 18.13
C LEU A 350 35.97 7.19 17.48
N ASN A 351 36.36 7.95 16.45
CA ASN A 351 37.53 7.72 15.61
C ASN A 351 37.58 6.29 15.08
N VAL A 352 36.49 5.86 14.44
CA VAL A 352 36.34 4.53 13.84
C VAL A 352 35.87 4.66 12.39
N GLU A 353 36.40 3.77 11.55
CA GLU A 353 36.06 3.69 10.13
C GLU A 353 35.30 2.40 9.84
N ILE A 354 34.49 2.42 8.79
CA ILE A 354 33.76 1.26 8.29
C ILE A 354 34.47 0.73 7.04
N PRO A 355 34.71 -0.59 6.92
CA PRO A 355 35.31 -1.16 5.73
C PRO A 355 34.48 -0.86 4.47
N GLU A 356 35.13 -0.48 3.37
CA GLU A 356 34.44 -0.14 2.11
C GLU A 356 33.59 -1.28 1.55
N LYS A 357 34.02 -2.53 1.77
CA LYS A 357 33.33 -3.75 1.29
C LYS A 357 32.31 -4.31 2.29
N GLY A 358 32.09 -3.61 3.40
CA GLY A 358 31.33 -4.11 4.55
C GLY A 358 32.11 -5.10 5.40
N PHE A 359 31.42 -5.70 6.36
CA PHE A 359 32.02 -6.57 7.37
C PHE A 359 31.84 -8.05 7.01
N THR A 360 32.86 -8.86 7.26
CA THR A 360 32.66 -10.27 7.62
C THR A 360 31.98 -10.37 8.99
N ARG A 361 31.42 -11.54 9.31
CA ARG A 361 30.76 -11.77 10.60
C ARG A 361 31.68 -11.53 11.81
N GLU A 362 32.95 -11.94 11.71
CA GLU A 362 33.94 -11.71 12.78
C GLU A 362 34.35 -10.24 12.86
N GLU A 363 34.59 -9.58 11.72
CA GLU A 363 34.88 -8.14 11.69
C GLU A 363 33.71 -7.32 12.27
N TYR A 364 32.46 -7.73 12.02
CA TYR A 364 31.29 -7.06 12.58
C TYR A 364 31.23 -7.18 14.10
N TYR A 365 31.56 -8.36 14.64
CA TYR A 365 31.61 -8.58 16.09
C TYR A 365 32.73 -7.78 16.76
N GLU A 366 33.94 -7.79 16.21
CA GLU A 366 35.05 -6.99 16.74
C GLU A 366 34.80 -5.49 16.58
N PHE A 367 34.14 -5.06 15.49
CA PHE A 367 33.69 -3.69 15.33
C PHE A 367 32.65 -3.31 16.39
N ALA A 368 31.67 -4.17 16.65
CA ALA A 368 30.65 -3.93 17.67
C ALA A 368 31.25 -3.72 19.06
N LYS A 369 32.25 -4.53 19.44
CA LYS A 369 33.02 -4.35 20.68
C LYS A 369 33.80 -3.04 20.70
N LYS A 370 34.40 -2.64 19.58
CA LYS A 370 35.18 -1.40 19.46
C LYS A 370 34.33 -0.14 19.64
N VAL A 371 33.08 -0.18 19.17
CA VAL A 371 32.15 0.96 19.24
C VAL A 371 31.31 0.95 20.51
N ARG A 372 31.24 -0.16 21.23
CA ARG A 372 30.64 -0.22 22.56
C ARG A 372 31.53 0.49 23.57
N ARG A 373 31.21 1.74 23.91
CA ARG A 373 32.01 2.56 24.82
C ARG A 373 31.14 3.26 25.86
N ASP A 374 31.63 3.28 27.08
CA ASP A 374 31.23 4.22 28.12
C ASP A 374 32.11 5.47 27.95
N LEU A 375 31.50 6.55 27.46
CA LEU A 375 32.14 7.83 27.19
C LEU A 375 32.11 8.75 28.43
N ASN A 376 31.21 8.50 29.37
CA ASN A 376 30.95 9.37 30.52
C ASN A 376 31.52 8.84 31.85
N GLY A 377 31.92 7.56 31.89
CA GLY A 377 32.52 6.87 33.03
C GLY A 377 31.54 6.33 34.08
N ASP A 378 30.25 6.23 33.76
CA ASP A 378 29.20 5.76 34.69
C ASP A 378 29.08 4.23 34.80
N GLY A 379 29.86 3.49 34.00
CA GLY A 379 29.85 2.03 33.94
C GLY A 379 28.83 1.44 32.96
N THR A 380 28.05 2.27 32.26
CA THR A 380 27.08 1.89 31.23
C THR A 380 27.58 2.36 29.86
N PRO A 381 27.44 1.57 28.79
CA PRO A 381 27.81 2.06 27.46
C PRO A 381 26.89 3.18 26.99
N ASP A 382 27.49 4.25 26.49
CA ASP A 382 26.79 5.33 25.82
C ASP A 382 26.54 5.01 24.35
N THR A 383 27.39 4.18 23.74
CA THR A 383 27.38 3.91 22.30
C THR A 383 27.30 2.42 21.97
N TYR A 384 26.63 2.09 20.87
CA TYR A 384 26.39 0.73 20.40
C TYR A 384 26.54 0.61 18.89
N VAL A 385 26.66 -0.64 18.38
CA VAL A 385 26.76 -0.86 16.93
C VAL A 385 25.46 -0.52 16.21
N SER A 386 24.32 -0.94 16.76
CA SER A 386 22.96 -0.78 16.24
C SER A 386 21.98 -0.95 17.40
N ASP A 387 20.71 -0.61 17.18
CA ASP A 387 19.59 -0.92 18.05
C ASP A 387 18.77 -2.12 17.53
N SER A 388 18.14 -2.87 18.43
CA SER A 388 17.27 -4.00 18.12
C SER A 388 16.41 -4.35 19.33
N ILE A 389 15.16 -4.78 19.09
CA ILE A 389 14.27 -5.27 20.16
C ILE A 389 14.78 -6.59 20.78
N PHE A 390 15.58 -7.37 20.05
CA PHE A 390 16.07 -8.68 20.50
C PHE A 390 17.46 -8.62 21.16
N LYS A 391 18.15 -7.46 21.14
CA LYS A 391 19.56 -7.31 21.58
C LYS A 391 20.55 -8.34 20.99
N ARG A 392 20.22 -8.92 19.84
CA ARG A 392 21.04 -9.86 19.06
C ARG A 392 20.92 -9.54 17.58
N THR A 393 21.81 -10.13 16.75
CA THR A 393 21.93 -9.78 15.33
C THR A 393 20.79 -10.31 14.47
N GLY A 394 20.16 -11.41 14.90
CA GLY A 394 19.11 -12.09 14.11
C GLY A 394 19.66 -13.01 13.02
N ALA A 395 20.96 -13.29 13.05
CA ALA A 395 21.60 -14.08 12.00
C ALA A 395 21.12 -15.54 12.01
N SER A 396 20.79 -16.09 13.18
CA SER A 396 20.28 -17.46 13.32
C SER A 396 18.86 -17.65 12.77
N ASP A 397 17.92 -16.72 13.03
CA ASP A 397 16.57 -16.79 12.47
C ASP A 397 16.56 -16.57 10.94
N ALA A 398 17.30 -15.57 10.46
CA ALA A 398 17.45 -15.33 9.03
C ALA A 398 18.00 -16.56 8.29
N TYR A 399 18.96 -17.28 8.87
CA TYR A 399 19.52 -18.48 8.26
C TYR A 399 18.50 -19.60 8.08
N ILE A 400 17.66 -19.86 9.09
CA ILE A 400 16.58 -20.86 8.99
C ILE A 400 15.61 -20.46 7.88
N ILE A 401 15.10 -19.23 7.91
CA ILE A 401 14.08 -18.73 6.98
C ILE A 401 14.59 -18.77 5.52
N GLN A 402 15.82 -18.35 5.26
CA GLN A 402 16.39 -18.31 3.90
C GLN A 402 16.60 -19.71 3.30
N ASN A 403 16.79 -20.72 4.15
CA ASN A 403 17.04 -22.11 3.76
C ASN A 403 15.78 -22.98 3.71
N ILE A 404 14.60 -22.39 3.89
CA ILE A 404 13.32 -23.03 3.56
C ILE A 404 13.06 -22.87 2.05
N ASP A 405 12.63 -23.96 1.42
CA ASP A 405 12.14 -23.99 0.05
C ASP A 405 10.68 -24.43 0.05
N ALA A 406 9.77 -23.46 0.16
CA ALA A 406 8.33 -23.72 0.21
C ALA A 406 7.79 -24.30 -1.11
N ILE A 407 8.46 -24.05 -2.24
CA ILE A 407 8.06 -24.55 -3.56
C ILE A 407 8.41 -26.03 -3.72
N GLU A 408 9.54 -26.47 -3.17
CA GLU A 408 9.91 -27.89 -3.18
C GLU A 408 9.48 -28.63 -1.92
N SER A 409 8.91 -27.92 -0.92
CA SER A 409 8.62 -28.45 0.42
C SER A 409 9.85 -29.10 1.04
N LYS A 410 10.97 -28.36 1.07
CA LYS A 410 12.26 -28.86 1.56
C LYS A 410 12.95 -27.88 2.49
N VAL A 411 13.59 -28.45 3.51
CA VAL A 411 14.51 -27.75 4.40
C VAL A 411 15.97 -27.98 3.97
N LYS A 412 16.77 -26.91 3.85
CA LYS A 412 18.16 -26.98 3.35
C LYS A 412 19.23 -26.47 4.32
N TYR A 413 18.86 -26.02 5.52
CA TYR A 413 19.84 -25.56 6.51
C TYR A 413 20.62 -26.74 7.10
N LYS A 414 21.81 -26.46 7.63
CA LYS A 414 22.67 -27.44 8.29
C LYS A 414 22.75 -27.15 9.78
N LYS A 415 22.70 -28.21 10.59
CA LYS A 415 22.80 -28.14 12.06
C LYS A 415 24.02 -27.34 12.52
N ASP A 416 25.21 -27.71 12.04
CA ASP A 416 26.46 -27.10 12.53
C ASP A 416 26.55 -25.60 12.23
N GLU A 417 26.07 -25.16 11.07
CA GLU A 417 26.05 -23.73 10.72
C GLU A 417 25.01 -22.97 11.54
N PHE A 418 23.84 -23.57 11.79
CA PHE A 418 22.84 -22.98 12.67
C PHE A 418 23.36 -22.84 14.12
N ILE A 419 24.01 -23.86 14.66
CA ILE A 419 24.60 -23.81 16.01
C ILE A 419 25.71 -22.75 16.08
N LYS A 420 26.54 -22.62 15.04
CA LYS A 420 27.55 -21.56 14.94
C LYS A 420 26.90 -20.17 15.01
N LEU A 421 25.77 -19.99 14.34
CA LEU A 421 24.98 -18.76 14.32
C LEU A 421 24.27 -18.46 15.64
N LEU A 422 23.70 -19.46 16.30
CA LEU A 422 23.14 -19.32 17.63
C LEU A 422 24.19 -18.79 18.63
N LYS A 423 25.38 -19.40 18.62
CA LYS A 423 26.50 -18.97 19.47
C LYS A 423 26.93 -17.54 19.16
N TYR A 424 26.89 -17.15 17.89
CA TYR A 424 27.18 -15.78 17.48
C TYR A 424 26.16 -14.78 18.04
N ASP A 425 24.86 -15.06 17.91
CA ASP A 425 23.81 -14.22 18.50
C ASP A 425 23.92 -14.15 20.02
N LYS A 426 24.28 -15.27 20.68
CA LYS A 426 24.50 -15.29 22.13
C LYS A 426 25.66 -14.40 22.58
N LYS A 427 26.77 -14.32 21.82
CA LYS A 427 27.86 -13.39 22.13
C LYS A 427 27.39 -11.93 22.15
N PHE A 428 26.56 -11.54 21.17
CA PHE A 428 26.02 -10.18 21.12
C PHE A 428 25.13 -9.86 22.31
N TYR A 429 24.33 -10.84 22.74
CA TYR A 429 23.47 -10.72 23.92
C TYR A 429 24.28 -10.64 25.23
N ASP A 430 25.19 -11.60 25.45
CA ASP A 430 25.97 -11.73 26.69
C ASP A 430 26.92 -10.54 26.90
N GLU A 431 27.45 -9.96 25.81
CA GLU A 431 28.36 -8.80 25.86
C GLU A 431 27.63 -7.45 25.68
N ASP A 432 26.29 -7.44 25.58
CA ASP A 432 25.47 -6.23 25.45
C ASP A 432 25.96 -5.32 24.30
N LEU A 433 26.21 -5.92 23.12
CA LEU A 433 26.81 -5.21 21.98
C LEU A 433 25.81 -4.39 21.15
N MET A 434 24.51 -4.56 21.39
CA MET A 434 23.42 -3.87 20.71
C MET A 434 22.50 -3.18 21.71
N LYS A 435 22.01 -2.00 21.34
CA LYS A 435 21.07 -1.25 22.16
C LYS A 435 19.70 -1.93 22.12
N GLY A 436 19.12 -2.22 23.29
CA GLY A 436 17.72 -2.64 23.37
C GLY A 436 16.80 -1.49 23.01
N ASN A 437 15.74 -1.78 22.25
CA ASN A 437 14.67 -0.83 21.98
C ASN A 437 13.33 -1.42 22.47
N GLU A 438 12.55 -0.63 23.22
CA GLU A 438 11.25 -1.05 23.78
C GLU A 438 10.10 -0.93 22.76
N SER A 439 10.30 -0.18 21.66
CA SER A 439 9.33 -0.09 20.56
C SER A 439 10.02 -0.13 19.19
N MET A 440 9.63 -1.11 18.37
CA MET A 440 9.85 -1.05 16.93
C MET A 440 8.65 -0.28 16.36
N GLU A 441 8.80 1.01 16.07
CA GLU A 441 7.89 1.65 15.11
C GLU A 441 8.19 1.02 13.75
N PHE A 442 7.48 -0.06 13.45
CA PHE A 442 7.61 -0.82 12.22
C PHE A 442 7.09 0.08 11.08
N TYR A 443 7.99 0.50 10.20
CA TYR A 443 7.75 1.43 9.08
C TYR A 443 7.44 2.88 9.47
N GLY A 444 8.32 3.80 9.05
CA GLY A 444 7.89 5.18 8.74
C GLY A 444 8.65 6.31 9.42
N GLN A 445 9.25 6.12 10.59
CA GLN A 445 10.05 7.15 11.26
C GLN A 445 11.19 6.48 12.01
N ASN A 446 12.29 6.17 11.32
CA ASN A 446 13.53 5.80 12.02
C ASN A 446 13.98 7.01 12.85
N MET A 447 13.62 7.07 14.13
CA MET A 447 14.30 7.96 15.06
C MET A 447 15.76 7.53 15.07
N LYS A 448 16.57 8.25 14.31
CA LYS A 448 18.02 8.04 14.19
C LYS A 448 18.64 8.23 15.56
N SER A 449 18.78 7.13 16.30
CA SER A 449 19.35 7.14 17.64
C SER A 449 20.79 7.67 17.55
N GLU A 450 21.09 8.74 18.29
CA GLU A 450 22.41 9.38 18.29
C GLU A 450 23.50 8.46 18.85
N ASN A 451 23.10 7.40 19.55
CA ASN A 451 23.97 6.49 20.28
C ASN A 451 24.36 5.24 19.50
N VAL A 452 23.89 5.07 18.25
CA VAL A 452 24.24 3.92 17.40
C VAL A 452 25.01 4.36 16.17
N VAL A 453 26.01 3.57 15.75
CA VAL A 453 26.83 3.89 14.57
C VAL A 453 26.19 3.43 13.25
N LEU A 454 25.37 2.38 13.31
CA LEU A 454 24.58 1.87 12.20
C LEU A 454 23.11 2.08 12.53
N TRP A 455 22.44 2.94 11.76
CA TRP A 455 20.99 3.04 11.87
C TRP A 455 20.37 1.87 11.15
N ASN A 456 19.54 1.12 11.88
CA ASN A 456 18.76 0.05 11.30
C ASN A 456 17.81 0.65 10.27
N SER A 457 18.13 0.41 9.01
CA SER A 457 17.44 1.00 7.91
C SER A 457 16.97 -0.16 7.06
N SER A 458 15.67 -0.42 7.03
CA SER A 458 15.07 -1.30 6.00
C SER A 458 15.10 -0.57 4.67
N VAL A 459 16.29 -0.12 4.27
CA VAL A 459 16.53 0.75 3.13
C VAL A 459 16.73 -0.14 1.93
N MET A 460 15.69 -0.11 1.10
CA MET A 460 15.71 -0.62 -0.26
C MET A 460 16.82 0.06 -1.05
N PRO A 461 17.53 -0.65 -1.93
CA PRO A 461 18.29 0.01 -2.98
C PRO A 461 17.37 0.97 -3.76
N GLY A 462 17.64 2.28 -3.61
CA GLY A 462 16.62 3.32 -3.73
C GLY A 462 17.14 4.65 -4.29
N MET A 463 16.32 5.40 -5.04
CA MET A 463 16.59 6.80 -5.41
C MET A 463 16.73 7.68 -4.17
N PHE A 464 16.03 7.32 -3.10
CA PHE A 464 16.12 7.95 -1.79
C PHE A 464 17.47 7.72 -1.08
N MET A 465 18.31 6.76 -1.53
CA MET A 465 19.67 6.61 -0.99
C MET A 465 20.54 7.83 -1.31
N GLY A 466 20.22 8.57 -2.38
CA GLY A 466 20.91 9.81 -2.70
C GLY A 466 22.43 9.67 -2.73
N ASN A 467 23.09 10.58 -2.02
CA ASN A 467 24.51 10.54 -1.70
C ASN A 467 24.79 10.18 -0.22
N THR A 468 23.79 9.60 0.46
CA THR A 468 23.93 9.15 1.84
C THR A 468 24.87 7.95 1.92
N ASN A 469 25.61 7.84 3.02
CA ASN A 469 26.56 6.76 3.23
C ASN A 469 25.87 5.52 3.80
N TYR A 470 26.00 4.39 3.10
CA TYR A 470 25.51 3.08 3.52
C TYR A 470 26.63 2.06 3.62
N ALA A 471 26.42 1.02 4.42
CA ALA A 471 27.23 -0.18 4.43
C ALA A 471 26.34 -1.44 4.56
N PRO A 472 26.73 -2.57 3.98
CA PRO A 472 26.00 -3.82 4.15
C PRO A 472 26.19 -4.36 5.57
N VAL A 473 25.10 -4.87 6.16
CA VAL A 473 25.11 -5.53 7.47
C VAL A 473 25.70 -6.93 7.28
N SER A 474 26.92 -7.14 7.79
CA SER A 474 27.64 -8.43 7.90
C SER A 474 27.38 -9.47 6.79
N ARG A 475 28.32 -9.64 5.85
CA ARG A 475 28.33 -10.75 4.89
C ARG A 475 28.83 -12.04 5.54
N ASN A 476 28.26 -13.19 5.16
CA ASN A 476 28.87 -14.50 5.45
C ASN A 476 30.17 -14.63 4.63
N GLU A 477 31.20 -15.30 5.18
CA GLU A 477 32.43 -15.57 4.42
C GLU A 477 32.12 -16.38 3.14
N GLY A 478 32.48 -15.86 1.96
CA GLY A 478 32.27 -16.49 0.63
C GLY A 478 31.27 -15.75 -0.28
N ASP A 479 30.78 -16.42 -1.32
CA ASP A 479 29.77 -15.91 -2.29
C ASP A 479 28.38 -15.61 -1.66
N GLY A 480 28.23 -15.75 -0.33
CA GLY A 480 27.06 -15.38 0.45
C GLY A 480 25.78 -16.17 0.11
N PRO A 481 24.91 -16.49 1.08
CA PRO A 481 23.55 -16.88 0.74
C PRO A 481 22.82 -15.70 0.07
N PRO A 482 21.77 -15.97 -0.72
CA PRO A 482 21.00 -14.95 -1.41
C PRO A 482 20.49 -13.85 -0.46
N THR A 483 20.53 -12.58 -0.89
CA THR A 483 19.84 -11.50 -0.16
C THR A 483 18.34 -11.81 -0.13
N GLY A 484 17.80 -12.03 1.07
CA GLY A 484 16.38 -12.23 1.28
C GLY A 484 15.61 -10.96 0.97
N VAL A 485 14.62 -11.03 0.09
CA VAL A 485 13.77 -9.89 -0.28
C VAL A 485 12.31 -10.20 -0.02
N PHE A 486 11.52 -9.17 0.32
CA PHE A 486 10.08 -9.22 0.12
C PHE A 486 9.80 -8.74 -1.31
N ALA A 487 9.15 -9.57 -2.10
CA ALA A 487 8.78 -9.21 -3.46
C ALA A 487 7.28 -9.33 -3.66
N GLN A 488 6.70 -8.38 -4.35
CA GLN A 488 5.33 -8.43 -4.82
C GLN A 488 5.35 -8.61 -6.33
N PHE A 489 4.41 -9.40 -6.85
CA PHE A 489 4.42 -9.83 -8.23
C PHE A 489 3.09 -9.56 -8.91
N LEU A 490 3.16 -9.27 -10.20
CA LEU A 490 2.05 -9.36 -11.13
C LEU A 490 2.23 -10.59 -12.00
N CYS A 491 1.15 -11.36 -12.14
CA CYS A 491 1.13 -12.61 -12.88
C CYS A 491 -0.03 -12.61 -13.88
N ILE A 492 0.09 -13.35 -14.97
CA ILE A 492 -1.01 -13.53 -15.94
C ILE A 492 -1.74 -14.84 -15.64
N ASN A 493 -3.08 -14.77 -15.57
CA ASN A 493 -3.95 -15.93 -15.42
C ASN A 493 -3.79 -16.85 -16.62
N LYS A 494 -3.37 -18.09 -16.40
CA LYS A 494 -3.22 -19.10 -17.45
C LYS A 494 -4.53 -19.42 -18.18
N LYS A 495 -5.68 -19.12 -17.59
CA LYS A 495 -7.01 -19.31 -18.19
C LYS A 495 -7.53 -18.06 -18.91
N SER A 496 -6.90 -16.90 -18.73
CA SER A 496 -7.26 -15.68 -19.43
C SER A 496 -7.33 -15.86 -20.95
N LYS A 497 -8.32 -15.20 -21.55
CA LYS A 497 -8.48 -15.07 -23.01
C LYS A 497 -7.64 -13.91 -23.56
N ASN A 498 -7.19 -12.98 -22.72
CA ASN A 498 -6.48 -11.76 -23.09
C ASN A 498 -4.96 -11.81 -22.81
N LYS A 499 -4.34 -12.99 -22.68
CA LYS A 499 -2.93 -13.15 -22.28
C LYS A 499 -1.94 -12.28 -23.03
N LYS A 500 -2.09 -12.15 -24.36
CA LYS A 500 -1.20 -11.34 -25.18
C LYS A 500 -1.29 -9.87 -24.82
N ILE A 501 -2.51 -9.36 -24.68
CA ILE A 501 -2.79 -7.98 -24.26
C ILE A 501 -2.30 -7.74 -22.82
N ALA A 502 -2.54 -8.70 -21.92
CA ALA A 502 -2.02 -8.66 -20.55
C ALA A 502 -0.48 -8.60 -20.53
N ALA A 503 0.19 -9.36 -21.41
CA ALA A 503 1.65 -9.35 -21.51
C ALA A 503 2.20 -8.07 -22.16
N GLU A 504 1.44 -7.41 -23.04
CA GLU A 504 1.78 -6.09 -23.55
C GLU A 504 1.68 -5.05 -22.43
N PHE A 505 0.60 -5.07 -21.63
CA PHE A 505 0.45 -4.20 -20.47
C PHE A 505 1.55 -4.38 -19.42
N LEU A 506 1.86 -5.62 -19.02
CA LEU A 506 2.96 -5.88 -18.08
C LEU A 506 4.34 -5.54 -18.66
N GLY A 507 4.51 -5.66 -19.98
CA GLY A 507 5.72 -5.21 -20.68
C GLY A 507 5.88 -3.68 -20.67
N ASP A 508 4.77 -2.95 -20.77
CA ASP A 508 4.75 -1.49 -20.64
C ASP A 508 5.01 -1.05 -19.21
N PHE A 509 4.44 -1.74 -18.22
CA PHE A 509 4.79 -1.56 -16.82
C PHE A 509 6.29 -1.74 -16.56
N LEU A 510 6.94 -2.76 -17.15
CA LEU A 510 8.39 -2.97 -16.99
C LEU A 510 9.27 -2.00 -17.81
N SER A 511 8.68 -1.16 -18.65
CA SER A 511 9.45 -0.28 -19.53
C SER A 511 10.31 0.70 -18.73
N LYS A 512 11.44 1.07 -19.33
CA LYS A 512 12.38 2.06 -18.78
C LYS A 512 11.69 3.38 -18.44
N GLU A 513 10.77 3.85 -19.28
CA GLU A 513 9.98 5.07 -19.05
C GLU A 513 9.10 4.99 -17.78
N VAL A 514 8.56 3.81 -17.46
CA VAL A 514 7.72 3.61 -16.27
C VAL A 514 8.56 3.41 -15.01
N GLN A 515 9.56 2.53 -15.08
CA GLN A 515 10.32 2.10 -13.88
C GLN A 515 11.37 3.11 -13.41
N THR A 516 11.60 4.19 -14.17
CA THR A 516 12.50 5.28 -13.77
C THR A 516 11.76 6.44 -13.08
N ILE A 517 10.43 6.36 -13.01
CA ILE A 517 9.63 7.30 -12.21
C ILE A 517 9.98 7.12 -10.73
N TYR A 518 10.22 8.25 -10.08
CA TYR A 518 10.51 8.31 -8.65
C TYR A 518 9.32 7.77 -7.84
N ASP A 519 9.63 6.86 -6.93
CA ASP A 519 8.72 6.25 -5.97
C ASP A 519 9.58 5.89 -4.76
N ASP A 520 9.25 6.48 -3.61
CA ASP A 520 10.00 6.35 -2.37
C ASP A 520 9.80 4.98 -1.70
N GLN A 521 8.86 4.17 -2.19
CA GLN A 521 8.51 2.86 -1.63
C GLN A 521 8.97 1.67 -2.49
N THR A 522 9.69 1.90 -3.61
CA THR A 522 10.07 0.81 -4.53
C THR A 522 11.53 0.83 -4.99
N THR A 523 12.11 -0.36 -5.15
CA THR A 523 13.48 -0.56 -5.63
C THR A 523 13.59 -0.13 -7.09
N GLN A 524 14.72 0.44 -7.48
CA GLN A 524 15.03 0.71 -8.88
C GLN A 524 15.42 -0.58 -9.59
N TYR A 525 14.94 -0.77 -10.82
CA TYR A 525 15.23 -1.99 -11.56
C TYR A 525 16.45 -1.88 -12.46
N TYR A 526 16.76 -0.69 -13.02
CA TYR A 526 17.83 -0.52 -13.99
C TYR A 526 19.18 -0.19 -13.34
N ASN A 527 20.24 -0.84 -13.80
CA ASN A 527 21.62 -0.64 -13.36
C ASN A 527 22.32 0.44 -14.21
N ASP A 528 21.74 1.65 -14.23
CA ASP A 528 22.27 2.78 -14.99
C ASP A 528 21.94 4.07 -14.24
N LEU A 529 22.97 4.70 -13.67
CA LEU A 529 22.84 5.90 -12.84
C LEU A 529 22.21 7.07 -13.61
N SER A 530 22.46 7.15 -14.93
CA SER A 530 21.99 8.26 -15.77
C SER A 530 20.46 8.33 -15.88
N LEU A 531 19.77 7.26 -15.46
CA LEU A 531 18.30 7.17 -15.52
C LEU A 531 17.62 7.80 -14.31
N TYR A 532 18.41 8.17 -13.31
CA TYR A 532 17.92 8.62 -12.00
C TYR A 532 18.44 10.01 -11.60
N SER A 533 19.15 10.72 -12.50
CA SER A 533 19.66 12.08 -12.27
C SER A 533 18.62 13.18 -12.56
N SER A 534 18.73 14.32 -11.85
CA SER A 534 17.67 15.20 -11.31
C SER A 534 16.74 15.99 -12.22
N ASP A 535 16.86 15.98 -13.55
CA ASP A 535 16.13 16.98 -14.36
C ASP A 535 14.87 16.46 -15.08
N SER A 536 14.63 15.15 -15.14
CA SER A 536 13.54 14.60 -15.97
C SER A 536 12.36 13.97 -15.22
N ASN A 537 12.48 13.65 -13.93
CA ASN A 537 11.56 12.71 -13.26
C ASN A 537 10.79 13.28 -12.06
N ILE A 538 10.92 14.57 -11.76
CA ILE A 538 10.07 15.23 -10.75
C ILE A 538 8.85 15.79 -11.47
N GLN A 539 7.84 14.96 -11.70
CA GLN A 539 6.48 15.48 -11.83
C GLN A 539 5.93 15.63 -10.42
N GLU A 540 5.79 16.88 -9.97
CA GLU A 540 5.01 17.22 -8.78
C GLU A 540 3.57 16.73 -8.99
N HIS A 541 3.28 15.50 -8.59
CA HIS A 541 1.92 15.01 -8.44
C HIS A 541 1.48 15.23 -6.98
N ASP A 542 0.86 16.40 -6.78
CA ASP A 542 -0.10 16.76 -5.73
C ASP A 542 0.34 16.70 -4.25
N GLY A 543 0.47 17.90 -3.64
CA GLY A 543 -0.27 18.37 -2.44
C GLY A 543 -0.13 17.69 -1.08
N HIS A 544 0.31 16.43 -0.99
CA HIS A 544 0.52 15.70 0.26
C HIS A 544 2.00 15.38 0.43
N SER A 545 2.82 16.43 0.44
CA SER A 545 4.20 16.31 0.88
C SER A 545 4.21 16.07 2.39
N HIS A 546 4.31 14.81 2.79
CA HIS A 546 5.06 14.54 4.01
C HIS A 546 6.48 15.07 3.77
N ASN A 547 6.85 16.07 4.56
CA ASN A 547 8.15 16.75 4.57
C ASN A 547 9.32 15.81 4.19
N SER A 548 9.76 15.87 2.94
CA SER A 548 11.14 15.56 2.54
C SER A 548 11.51 16.37 1.31
N SER A 549 11.76 17.66 1.56
CA SER A 549 12.48 18.53 0.65
C SER A 549 13.90 17.98 0.41
N ALA A 550 14.07 17.15 -0.63
CA ALA A 550 15.32 16.97 -1.35
C ALA A 550 15.03 16.23 -2.65
N SER A 551 15.60 16.70 -3.75
CA SER A 551 15.73 15.98 -5.01
C SER A 551 16.33 14.58 -4.75
N ALA A 552 15.48 13.58 -4.54
CA ALA A 552 15.90 12.22 -4.24
C ALA A 552 16.34 11.54 -5.56
N THR A 553 17.58 11.81 -5.94
CA THR A 553 18.24 11.20 -7.10
C THR A 553 19.30 10.24 -6.60
N LEU A 554 19.26 8.99 -7.05
CA LEU A 554 20.42 8.13 -6.92
C LEU A 554 21.57 8.81 -7.70
N SER A 555 22.51 9.41 -6.98
CA SER A 555 23.58 10.24 -7.54
C SER A 555 24.97 9.70 -7.21
N SER A 556 25.04 8.63 -6.41
CA SER A 556 26.28 8.01 -5.97
C SER A 556 26.52 6.70 -6.70
N GLU A 557 27.61 6.63 -7.47
CA GLU A 557 28.10 5.39 -8.10
C GLU A 557 28.36 4.29 -7.06
N LYS A 558 28.82 4.68 -5.86
CA LYS A 558 29.02 3.76 -4.74
C LYS A 558 27.69 3.12 -4.31
N ASN A 559 26.63 3.90 -4.19
CA ASN A 559 25.30 3.39 -3.80
C ASN A 559 24.71 2.51 -4.91
N LEU A 560 24.92 2.85 -6.18
CA LEU A 560 24.53 1.99 -7.31
C LEU A 560 25.28 0.65 -7.28
N GLN A 561 26.59 0.66 -6.99
CA GLN A 561 27.37 -0.56 -6.86
C GLN A 561 26.90 -1.42 -5.67
N LEU A 562 26.57 -0.81 -4.53
CA LEU A 562 25.97 -1.52 -3.39
C LEU A 562 24.64 -2.19 -3.77
N ALA A 563 23.77 -1.46 -4.50
CA ALA A 563 22.53 -2.00 -5.03
C ALA A 563 22.79 -3.21 -5.95
N ASN A 564 23.74 -3.08 -6.86
CA ASN A 564 24.12 -4.14 -7.79
C ASN A 564 24.61 -5.40 -7.07
N ASP A 565 25.49 -5.24 -6.08
CA ASP A 565 26.00 -6.35 -5.27
C ASP A 565 24.87 -7.09 -4.52
N MET A 566 23.94 -6.35 -3.93
CA MET A 566 22.81 -6.94 -3.20
C MET A 566 21.81 -7.63 -4.11
N LEU A 567 21.47 -6.98 -5.23
CA LEU A 567 20.42 -7.44 -6.13
C LEU A 567 20.89 -8.57 -7.04
N LYS A 568 22.20 -8.83 -7.15
CA LYS A 568 22.78 -9.89 -7.99
C LYS A 568 22.26 -11.29 -7.65
N ASN A 569 22.18 -11.61 -6.36
CA ASN A 569 21.80 -12.93 -5.85
C ASN A 569 20.57 -12.84 -4.94
N ILE A 570 19.48 -12.22 -5.38
CA ILE A 570 18.27 -12.10 -4.55
C ILE A 570 17.41 -13.36 -4.58
N LYS A 571 16.74 -13.62 -3.46
CA LYS A 571 15.72 -14.66 -3.34
C LYS A 571 14.55 -14.14 -2.51
N CYS A 572 13.33 -14.36 -3.00
CA CYS A 572 12.14 -14.17 -2.17
C CYS A 572 12.07 -15.31 -1.16
N TYR A 573 12.09 -15.00 0.14
CA TYR A 573 11.81 -16.01 1.16
C TYR A 573 10.31 -16.10 1.42
N THR A 574 9.88 -17.25 1.93
CA THR A 574 8.48 -17.47 2.31
C THR A 574 8.31 -17.20 3.80
N SER A 575 7.34 -16.37 4.14
CA SER A 575 6.98 -15.99 5.49
C SER A 575 5.95 -16.96 6.06
N PHE A 576 6.22 -17.44 7.26
CA PHE A 576 5.30 -18.27 8.04
C PHE A 576 5.19 -17.64 9.43
N PRO A 577 4.27 -16.68 9.66
CA PRO A 577 4.29 -15.83 10.85
C PRO A 577 4.36 -16.62 12.17
N ASP A 578 3.54 -17.66 12.32
CA ASP A 578 3.52 -18.49 13.54
C ASP A 578 4.82 -19.29 13.72
N LEU A 579 5.41 -19.78 12.63
CA LEU A 579 6.68 -20.50 12.66
C LEU A 579 7.84 -19.54 12.97
N GLN A 580 7.85 -18.34 12.38
CA GLN A 580 8.85 -17.31 12.63
C GLN A 580 8.81 -16.87 14.08
N LYS A 581 7.62 -16.59 14.62
CA LYS A 581 7.44 -16.29 16.04
C LYS A 581 7.98 -17.42 16.93
N TYR A 582 7.61 -18.66 16.62
CA TYR A 582 8.12 -19.82 17.37
C TYR A 582 9.65 -19.93 17.33
N ILE A 583 10.27 -19.73 16.17
CA ILE A 583 11.73 -19.74 16.00
C ILE A 583 12.36 -18.66 16.89
N MET A 584 11.85 -17.43 16.81
CA MET A 584 12.36 -16.29 17.58
C MET A 584 12.24 -16.52 19.09
N ASP A 585 11.05 -16.90 19.57
CA ASP A 585 10.80 -17.19 20.99
C ASP A 585 11.71 -18.33 21.51
N THR A 586 12.05 -19.30 20.65
CA THR A 586 12.91 -20.43 21.00
C THR A 586 14.39 -20.05 21.04
N ILE A 587 14.83 -19.18 20.13
CA ILE A 587 16.19 -18.60 20.14
C ILE A 587 16.37 -17.68 21.35
N ASP A 588 15.35 -16.88 21.68
CA ASP A 588 15.41 -15.95 22.80
C ASP A 588 15.62 -16.69 24.14
N LYS A 589 14.91 -17.81 24.34
CA LYS A 589 15.18 -18.72 25.48
C LYS A 589 16.62 -19.20 25.54
N TYR A 590 17.25 -19.50 24.40
CA TYR A 590 18.65 -19.93 24.36
C TYR A 590 19.60 -18.80 24.78
N VAL A 591 19.47 -17.62 24.19
CA VAL A 591 20.39 -16.51 24.49
C VAL A 591 20.27 -16.07 25.95
N GLU A 592 19.06 -16.12 26.52
CA GLU A 592 18.77 -15.88 27.94
C GLU A 592 19.31 -16.97 28.89
N GLY A 593 19.81 -18.09 28.37
CA GLY A 593 20.34 -19.20 29.16
C GLY A 593 19.29 -20.20 29.68
N ASN A 594 18.07 -20.14 29.16
CA ASN A 594 16.96 -21.03 29.51
C ASN A 594 16.92 -22.33 28.68
N ALA A 595 17.84 -22.50 27.71
CA ALA A 595 17.99 -23.71 26.89
C ALA A 595 19.45 -23.88 26.41
N THR A 596 19.82 -25.10 26.02
CA THR A 596 21.10 -25.40 25.36
C THR A 596 21.00 -25.30 23.83
N GLU A 597 22.13 -25.14 23.12
CA GLU A 597 22.11 -25.05 21.65
C GLU A 597 21.49 -26.27 20.97
N GLU A 598 21.64 -27.45 21.57
CA GLU A 598 21.12 -28.73 21.07
C GLU A 598 19.61 -28.83 21.26
N GLU A 599 19.08 -28.42 22.41
CA GLU A 599 17.65 -28.37 22.68
C GLU A 599 16.95 -27.39 21.75
N THR A 600 17.53 -26.20 21.56
CA THR A 600 17.01 -25.17 20.66
C THR A 600 17.00 -25.64 19.21
N PHE A 601 18.10 -26.24 18.73
CA PHE A 601 18.13 -26.80 17.37
C PHE A 601 17.06 -27.87 17.19
N LYS A 602 16.95 -28.82 18.13
CA LYS A 602 15.97 -29.91 18.04
C LYS A 602 14.55 -29.38 17.97
N ALA A 603 14.19 -28.46 18.87
CA ALA A 603 12.85 -27.87 18.93
C ALA A 603 12.48 -27.13 17.62
N ILE A 604 13.43 -26.34 17.09
CA ILE A 604 13.23 -25.62 15.82
C ILE A 604 13.16 -26.59 14.64
N ASP A 605 14.06 -27.57 14.54
CA ASP A 605 14.10 -28.50 13.41
C ASP A 605 12.82 -29.34 13.33
N GLU A 606 12.35 -29.87 14.47
CA GLU A 606 11.09 -30.60 14.56
C GLU A 606 9.91 -29.73 14.11
N LYS A 607 9.81 -28.49 14.60
CA LYS A 607 8.72 -27.58 14.23
C LYS A 607 8.77 -27.19 12.76
N VAL A 608 9.95 -26.86 12.23
CA VAL A 608 10.10 -26.45 10.82
C VAL A 608 9.75 -27.60 9.89
N ARG A 609 10.22 -28.82 10.16
CA ARG A 609 9.89 -29.99 9.32
C ARG A 609 8.41 -30.29 9.32
N MET A 610 7.76 -30.25 10.49
CA MET A 610 6.32 -30.44 10.61
C MET A 610 5.50 -29.38 9.84
N VAL A 611 5.99 -28.15 9.68
CA VAL A 611 5.27 -27.09 8.94
C VAL A 611 5.56 -27.11 7.43
N ILE A 612 6.74 -27.57 7.03
CA ILE A 612 7.23 -27.44 5.64
C ILE A 612 7.15 -28.77 4.86
N GLU A 613 7.44 -29.89 5.51
CA GLU A 613 7.61 -31.22 4.89
C GLU A 613 6.39 -32.12 5.10
N GLU A 614 5.60 -31.90 6.17
CA GLU A 614 4.32 -32.57 6.46
C GLU A 614 3.13 -31.70 6.02
#